data_AF-A0A627YE90-F1
#
_entry.id   AF-A0A627YE90-F1
#
_cell.length_a   1.000
_cell.length_b   1.000
_cell.length_c   1.000
_cell.angle_alpha   90.00
_cell.angle_beta   90.00
_cell.angle_gamma   90.00
#
_symmetry.space_group_name_H-M   'P 1'
#
loop_
_entity.id
_entity.type
_entity.pdbx_description
1 polymer ?
#
loop_
_entity_poly.entity_id
_entity_poly.type
_entity_poly.pdbx_seq_one_letter_code
_entity_poly.pdbx_strand_id
1 'polypeptide(L)'
;MLSKERISAIRAKVNRAQSSTNKKSATLSSVSENGSRITERKKESFNVANSFIIRGKIEENETLTKRGERSLNCAQQRYIVVVNGKAHTVFTHRCRSRHCANCQRIRAFVWQKRFEEILPRLGQEHKNAKYLFVTFTVKNPKLKNLHTVLLCMTRAFAKMFRRDAFKKHFAGCIRSTEITRGFSGSDEAHPHFHALVVALPSYFKDENFKDTSVWAENWGECLKEEYEKAGLEYNEEDYVNGLPRIDVRKAKYDTGKKKKNGEKILKDITSKNIMETGEKIINYVLKYTVKGDDLLRGGRADEWFYEFDKQIKGIRVIASTGTVKKLLAEQETEKFDYYKEQAKIEELLKEDENFKADKAVFSKQNENYDYYLENKKDRYQYIIEAIEAKAYNYQCYYKALLSDHLLAFRSGIDGIIENFRKINKTKTREDFEILEAAEQELVKIQCERIERLRFICDALVRVGLYKKMSDFVYINIHTNEKTVIVKNNIVDILKAAEQKLLTDFNQSFMRLESAKTQDVFNAIVENVNEKSALIKLVRNEILAAGAYAYDADNLEYIDLETNERLEVIATIE
;
A
#
# COMPACT_ATOMS: atom_id res chain seq x y z
N MET A 1 27.29 10.94 8.55
CA MET A 1 28.62 10.63 9.16
C MET A 1 28.64 9.21 9.74
N LEU A 2 28.39 8.20 8.90
CA LEU A 2 28.68 6.79 9.19
C LEU A 2 29.44 6.25 7.99
N SER A 3 30.78 6.37 8.01
CA SER A 3 31.62 5.75 6.98
C SER A 3 31.41 4.23 6.98
N LYS A 4 31.72 3.57 5.85
CA LYS A 4 31.69 2.10 5.77
C LYS A 4 32.52 1.46 6.90
N GLU A 5 33.61 2.10 7.36
CA GLU A 5 34.36 1.63 8.53
C GLU A 5 33.58 1.76 9.85
N ARG A 6 32.78 2.81 10.04
CA ARG A 6 31.96 3.00 11.25
C ARG A 6 30.84 1.97 11.38
N ILE A 7 30.18 1.60 10.28
CA ILE A 7 29.15 0.54 10.27
C ILE A 7 29.78 -0.83 10.56
N SER A 8 30.99 -1.10 10.03
CA SER A 8 31.76 -2.31 10.32
C SER A 8 32.23 -2.38 11.79
N ALA A 9 32.70 -1.26 12.34
CA ALA A 9 33.10 -1.16 13.76
C ALA A 9 31.93 -1.29 14.73
N ILE A 10 30.73 -0.82 14.34
CA ILE A 10 29.50 -1.03 15.11
C ILE A 10 29.09 -2.51 15.09
N ARG A 11 29.13 -3.18 13.92
CA ARG A 11 28.94 -4.64 13.82
C ARG A 11 29.95 -5.45 14.65
N ALA A 12 31.21 -5.01 14.73
CA ALA A 12 32.23 -5.63 15.57
C ALA A 12 31.99 -5.43 17.09
N LYS A 13 31.40 -4.29 17.50
CA LYS A 13 31.01 -4.05 18.90
C LYS A 13 29.78 -4.86 19.34
N VAL A 14 28.91 -5.28 18.40
CA VAL A 14 27.78 -6.17 18.69
C VAL A 14 28.25 -7.52 19.25
N ASN A 15 29.46 -7.97 18.90
CA ASN A 15 30.06 -9.19 19.45
C ASN A 15 30.72 -9.02 20.83
N ARG A 16 30.76 -7.80 21.40
CA ARG A 16 31.32 -7.51 22.73
C ARG A 16 30.31 -6.98 23.75
N ALA A 17 29.01 -7.21 23.55
CA ALA A 17 28.00 -6.85 24.54
C ALA A 17 27.77 -7.99 25.56
N GLN A 18 28.79 -8.30 26.36
CA GLN A 18 28.57 -8.86 27.69
C GLN A 18 28.81 -7.76 28.72
N SER A 19 27.86 -7.63 29.66
CA SER A 19 27.75 -6.59 30.71
C SER A 19 27.09 -5.25 30.29
N SER A 20 25.79 -5.26 29.96
CA SER A 20 24.93 -4.11 30.28
C SER A 20 23.89 -4.53 31.32
N THR A 21 23.88 -3.84 32.45
CA THR A 21 22.92 -4.06 33.53
C THR A 21 21.55 -3.54 33.09
N ASN A 22 20.53 -4.41 33.16
CA ASN A 22 19.14 -4.08 32.81
C ASN A 22 18.58 -3.00 33.75
N LYS A 23 18.57 -1.73 33.33
CA LYS A 23 17.74 -0.71 33.98
C LYS A 23 16.47 -0.52 33.16
N LYS A 24 15.32 -0.94 33.69
CA LYS A 24 14.02 -0.45 33.19
C LYS A 24 14.03 1.07 33.45
N SER A 25 14.13 1.85 32.39
CA SER A 25 14.16 3.30 32.46
C SER A 25 12.74 3.88 32.39
N ALA A 26 12.63 5.17 32.66
CA ALA A 26 11.42 5.97 32.83
C ALA A 26 10.35 5.81 31.72
N THR A 27 9.17 6.41 31.93
CA THR A 27 8.09 6.38 30.92
C THR A 27 8.40 7.38 29.79
N LEU A 28 7.88 7.15 28.59
CA LEU A 28 8.04 8.00 27.41
C LEU A 28 7.38 9.37 27.62
N SER A 29 6.30 9.41 28.41
CA SER A 29 5.68 10.67 28.86
C SER A 29 6.59 11.48 29.79
N SER A 30 7.50 10.84 30.53
CA SER A 30 8.42 11.55 31.42
C SER A 30 9.63 12.16 30.71
N VAL A 31 9.86 11.80 29.44
CA VAL A 31 11.05 12.19 28.68
C VAL A 31 10.74 12.68 27.26
N SER A 32 9.47 12.86 26.89
CA SER A 32 9.09 13.45 25.59
C SER A 32 7.73 14.16 25.62
N GLU A 33 7.58 15.19 24.79
CA GLU A 33 6.38 16.03 24.66
C GLU A 33 5.14 15.25 24.19
N ASN A 34 5.33 14.24 23.35
CA ASN A 34 4.25 13.48 22.70
C ASN A 34 4.14 12.03 23.18
N GLY A 35 4.89 11.63 24.22
CA GLY A 35 4.94 10.25 24.71
C GLY A 35 3.61 9.72 25.28
N SER A 36 2.82 10.58 25.92
CA SER A 36 1.49 10.23 26.43
C SER A 36 0.55 9.76 25.31
N ARG A 37 0.55 10.44 24.17
CA ARG A 37 -0.26 10.08 22.99
C ARG A 37 0.15 8.75 22.37
N ILE A 38 1.44 8.40 22.41
CA ILE A 38 1.92 7.08 21.94
C ILE A 38 1.39 5.97 22.85
N THR A 39 1.35 6.22 24.15
CA THR A 39 0.85 5.30 25.17
C THR A 39 -0.66 5.09 25.05
N GLU A 40 -1.42 6.19 25.02
CA GLU A 40 -2.88 6.21 24.89
C GLU A 40 -3.36 5.34 23.72
N ARG A 41 -2.79 5.55 22.52
CA ARG A 41 -3.16 4.77 21.33
C ARG A 41 -2.85 3.28 21.44
N LYS A 42 -1.83 2.89 22.22
CA LYS A 42 -1.56 1.47 22.51
C LYS A 42 -2.61 0.89 23.44
N LYS A 43 -3.03 1.63 24.47
CA LYS A 43 -4.14 1.24 25.36
C LYS A 43 -5.45 1.08 24.57
N GLU A 44 -5.78 2.04 23.71
CA GLU A 44 -6.95 1.93 22.82
C GLU A 44 -6.87 0.70 21.90
N SER A 45 -5.71 0.46 21.29
CA SER A 45 -5.50 -0.71 20.41
C SER A 45 -5.63 -2.04 21.15
N PHE A 46 -5.23 -2.06 22.44
CA PHE A 46 -5.39 -3.23 23.30
C PHE A 46 -6.85 -3.55 23.58
N ASN A 47 -7.64 -2.54 23.97
CA ASN A 47 -9.06 -2.73 24.27
C ASN A 47 -9.81 -3.28 23.06
N VAL A 48 -9.57 -2.70 21.89
CA VAL A 48 -10.15 -3.17 20.61
C VAL A 48 -9.71 -4.60 20.28
N ALA A 49 -8.43 -4.93 20.50
CA ALA A 49 -7.91 -6.26 20.25
C ALA A 49 -8.59 -7.32 21.13
N ASN A 50 -8.75 -7.05 22.42
CA ASN A 50 -9.44 -7.95 23.34
C ASN A 50 -10.90 -8.16 22.95
N SER A 51 -11.60 -7.10 22.51
CA SER A 51 -12.98 -7.22 22.04
C SER A 51 -13.13 -8.22 20.89
N PHE A 52 -12.14 -8.28 19.98
CA PHE A 52 -12.11 -9.29 18.93
C PHE A 52 -11.78 -10.70 19.45
N ILE A 53 -10.81 -10.83 20.37
CA ILE A 53 -10.43 -12.12 20.95
C ILE A 53 -11.61 -12.72 21.73
N ILE A 54 -12.25 -11.93 22.59
CA ILE A 54 -13.39 -12.37 23.41
C ILE A 54 -14.54 -12.84 22.51
N ARG A 55 -14.95 -12.01 21.54
CA ARG A 55 -16.02 -12.38 20.60
C ARG A 55 -15.66 -13.60 19.77
N GLY A 56 -14.43 -13.66 19.28
CA GLY A 56 -13.95 -14.80 18.50
C GLY A 56 -13.95 -16.10 19.29
N LYS A 57 -13.67 -16.06 20.60
CA LYS A 57 -13.79 -17.25 21.48
C LYS A 57 -15.24 -17.63 21.75
N ILE A 58 -16.12 -16.66 22.01
CA ILE A 58 -17.56 -16.91 22.25
C ILE A 58 -18.24 -17.51 21.00
N GLU A 59 -17.89 -17.01 19.81
CA GLU A 59 -18.46 -17.47 18.54
C GLU A 59 -17.69 -18.65 17.92
N GLU A 60 -16.65 -19.16 18.58
CA GLU A 60 -15.73 -20.16 18.01
C GLU A 60 -15.14 -19.76 16.64
N ASN A 61 -15.01 -18.45 16.42
CA ASN A 61 -14.50 -17.86 15.18
C ASN A 61 -12.98 -17.65 15.25
N GLU A 62 -12.24 -18.65 14.77
CA GLU A 62 -10.76 -18.64 14.79
C GLU A 62 -10.16 -17.45 14.02
N THR A 63 -10.80 -17.02 12.92
CA THR A 63 -10.34 -15.88 12.12
C THR A 63 -10.41 -14.57 12.91
N LEU A 64 -11.50 -14.37 13.66
CA LEU A 64 -11.70 -13.20 14.51
C LEU A 64 -10.73 -13.20 15.69
N THR A 65 -10.53 -14.36 16.33
CA THR A 65 -9.56 -14.55 17.41
C THR A 65 -8.13 -14.21 16.96
N LYS A 66 -7.67 -14.81 15.84
CA LYS A 66 -6.35 -14.53 15.26
C LYS A 66 -6.18 -13.05 14.88
N ARG A 67 -7.24 -12.39 14.39
CA ARG A 67 -7.22 -10.94 14.11
C ARG A 67 -7.02 -10.11 15.38
N GLY A 68 -7.70 -10.49 16.46
CA GLY A 68 -7.54 -9.89 17.79
C GLY A 68 -6.11 -10.06 18.31
N GLU A 69 -5.56 -11.27 18.28
CA GLU A 69 -4.19 -11.58 18.72
C GLU A 69 -3.12 -10.82 17.92
N ARG A 70 -3.27 -10.75 16.59
CA ARG A 70 -2.38 -9.91 15.76
C ARG A 70 -2.45 -8.43 16.16
N SER A 71 -3.65 -7.92 16.48
CA SER A 71 -3.86 -6.53 16.90
C SER A 71 -3.30 -6.26 18.30
N LEU A 72 -3.38 -7.25 19.19
CA LEU A 72 -2.80 -7.24 20.53
C LEU A 72 -1.28 -7.02 20.47
N ASN A 73 -0.61 -7.77 19.58
CA ASN A 73 0.83 -7.69 19.36
C ASN A 73 1.26 -6.48 18.50
N CYS A 74 0.33 -5.66 18.02
CA CYS A 74 0.65 -4.45 17.26
C CYS A 74 1.47 -3.49 18.10
N ALA A 75 2.63 -3.07 17.61
CA ALA A 75 3.52 -2.13 18.27
C ALA A 75 3.88 -2.51 19.71
N GLN A 76 3.99 -3.82 20.00
CA GLN A 76 4.48 -4.35 21.28
C GLN A 76 5.90 -3.84 21.58
N GLN A 77 6.71 -3.66 20.53
CA GLN A 77 8.00 -3.01 20.60
C GLN A 77 8.05 -1.85 19.61
N ARG A 78 8.67 -0.74 20.01
CA ARG A 78 8.94 0.42 19.16
C ARG A 78 10.36 0.90 19.34
N TYR A 79 11.04 1.13 18.24
CA TYR A 79 12.30 1.85 18.23
C TYR A 79 11.99 3.32 18.08
N ILE A 80 12.41 4.10 19.06
CA ILE A 80 12.09 5.52 19.18
C ILE A 80 13.38 6.30 19.30
N VAL A 81 13.46 7.42 18.60
CA VAL A 81 14.44 8.46 18.86
C VAL A 81 13.74 9.67 19.44
N VAL A 82 14.33 10.29 20.45
CA VAL A 82 13.85 11.56 21.00
C VAL A 82 14.77 12.65 20.50
N VAL A 83 14.22 13.56 19.71
CA VAL A 83 14.91 14.70 19.08
C VAL A 83 14.16 15.95 19.49
N ASN A 84 14.84 16.95 20.02
CA ASN A 84 14.24 18.23 20.42
C ASN A 84 13.01 18.03 21.33
N GLY A 85 13.11 17.11 22.29
CA GLY A 85 12.04 16.78 23.23
C GLY A 85 10.87 15.97 22.66
N LYS A 86 10.84 15.66 21.36
CA LYS A 86 9.76 14.89 20.71
C LYS A 86 10.20 13.47 20.40
N ALA A 87 9.31 12.51 20.67
CA ALA A 87 9.52 11.11 20.31
C ALA A 87 9.11 10.84 18.87
N HIS A 88 10.04 10.32 18.09
CA HIS A 88 9.86 9.87 16.71
C HIS A 88 9.97 8.34 16.65
N THR A 89 8.97 7.68 16.09
CA THR A 89 9.05 6.23 15.87
C THR A 89 9.89 5.96 14.62
N VAL A 90 11.06 5.36 14.80
CA VAL A 90 11.92 4.90 13.70
C VAL A 90 11.33 3.62 13.09
N PHE A 91 10.94 2.67 13.93
CA PHE A 91 10.32 1.44 13.50
C PHE A 91 9.37 0.85 14.54
N THR A 92 8.31 0.20 14.06
CA THR A 92 7.45 -0.65 14.87
C THR A 92 6.74 -1.68 14.00
N HIS A 93 6.51 -2.87 14.54
CA HIS A 93 5.65 -3.87 13.92
C HIS A 93 4.18 -3.43 13.98
N ARG A 94 3.43 -3.63 12.88
CA ARG A 94 2.06 -3.13 12.72
C ARG A 94 1.12 -4.26 12.33
N CYS A 95 -0.03 -4.38 13.01
CA CYS A 95 -1.06 -5.37 12.64
C CYS A 95 -1.87 -4.99 11.41
N ARG A 96 -1.82 -3.71 11.00
CA ARG A 96 -2.60 -3.11 9.90
C ARG A 96 -4.13 -3.28 10.05
N SER A 97 -4.61 -3.62 11.24
CA SER A 97 -6.04 -3.74 11.53
C SER A 97 -6.73 -2.38 11.41
N ARG A 98 -7.91 -2.35 10.78
CA ARG A 98 -8.71 -1.14 10.53
C ARG A 98 -9.03 -0.37 11.81
N HIS A 99 -9.22 -1.06 12.92
CA HIS A 99 -9.60 -0.48 14.21
C HIS A 99 -8.42 -0.27 15.17
N CYS A 100 -7.19 -0.64 14.77
CA CYS A 100 -6.02 -0.38 15.61
C CYS A 100 -5.67 1.11 15.54
N ALA A 101 -5.85 1.84 16.65
CA ALA A 101 -5.56 3.27 16.74
C ALA A 101 -4.12 3.62 16.33
N ASN A 102 -3.16 2.74 16.63
CA ASN A 102 -1.78 2.91 16.17
C ASN A 102 -1.66 2.81 14.65
N CYS A 103 -2.26 1.81 14.04
CA CYS A 103 -2.21 1.64 12.58
C CYS A 103 -2.97 2.78 11.87
N GLN A 104 -4.10 3.24 12.41
CA GLN A 104 -4.83 4.38 11.87
C GLN A 104 -4.00 5.66 11.89
N ARG A 105 -3.34 5.98 13.02
CA ARG A 105 -2.50 7.19 13.09
C ARG A 105 -1.31 7.12 12.15
N ILE A 106 -0.66 5.97 12.04
CA ILE A 106 0.47 5.80 11.11
C ILE A 106 -0.02 5.94 9.66
N ARG A 107 -1.18 5.36 9.32
CA ARG A 107 -1.79 5.55 8.00
C ARG A 107 -2.05 7.04 7.73
N ALA A 108 -2.64 7.76 8.68
CA ALA A 108 -2.87 9.20 8.57
C ALA A 108 -1.55 9.95 8.32
N PHE A 109 -0.50 9.70 9.10
CA PHE A 109 0.82 10.31 8.90
C PHE A 109 1.41 10.04 7.51
N VAL A 110 1.32 8.81 7.01
CA VAL A 110 1.81 8.47 5.66
C VAL A 110 1.06 9.30 4.60
N TRP A 111 -0.26 9.43 4.72
CA TRP A 111 -1.04 10.25 3.78
C TRP A 111 -0.75 11.75 3.91
N GLN A 112 -0.50 12.24 5.12
CA GLN A 112 -0.08 13.63 5.37
C GLN A 112 1.24 13.92 4.65
N LYS A 113 2.26 13.07 4.86
CA LYS A 113 3.58 13.23 4.22
C LYS A 113 3.52 13.12 2.70
N ARG A 114 2.77 12.15 2.17
CA ARG A 114 2.53 12.03 0.73
C ARG A 114 1.86 13.27 0.14
N PHE A 115 0.91 13.85 0.86
CA PHE A 115 0.28 15.09 0.41
C PHE A 115 1.25 16.27 0.47
N GLU A 116 2.03 16.40 1.54
CA GLU A 116 3.07 17.43 1.68
C GLU A 116 4.11 17.39 0.55
N GLU A 117 4.57 16.20 0.18
CA GLU A 117 5.56 15.97 -0.88
C GLU A 117 5.09 16.46 -2.26
N ILE A 118 3.79 16.45 -2.54
CA ILE A 118 3.27 16.94 -3.82
C ILE A 118 2.98 18.45 -3.82
N LEU A 119 2.97 19.12 -2.66
CA LEU A 119 2.62 20.54 -2.56
C LEU A 119 3.49 21.46 -3.43
N PRO A 120 4.83 21.28 -3.55
CA PRO A 120 5.65 22.15 -4.39
C PRO A 120 5.19 22.12 -5.85
N ARG A 121 5.01 20.92 -6.41
CA ARG A 121 4.58 20.76 -7.80
C ARG A 121 3.13 21.16 -8.00
N LEU A 122 2.25 20.84 -7.05
CA LEU A 122 0.86 21.30 -7.07
C LEU A 122 0.77 22.83 -7.09
N GLY A 123 1.64 23.52 -6.34
CA GLY A 123 1.71 24.98 -6.33
C GLY A 123 2.30 25.60 -7.59
N GLN A 124 3.18 24.88 -8.30
CA GLN A 124 3.69 25.26 -9.61
C GLN A 124 2.60 25.13 -10.70
N GLU A 125 1.85 24.01 -10.70
CA GLU A 125 0.75 23.77 -11.65
C GLU A 125 -0.44 24.72 -11.38
N HIS A 126 -0.73 25.02 -10.11
CA HIS A 126 -1.86 25.86 -9.69
C HIS A 126 -1.40 27.06 -8.88
N LYS A 127 -0.73 28.00 -9.57
CA LYS A 127 -0.22 29.25 -8.98
C LYS A 127 -1.34 30.06 -8.34
N ASN A 128 -1.08 30.56 -7.13
CA ASN A 128 -2.03 31.35 -6.32
C ASN A 128 -3.35 30.65 -5.96
N ALA A 129 -3.47 29.33 -6.17
CA ALA A 129 -4.63 28.61 -5.69
C ALA A 129 -4.75 28.73 -4.16
N LYS A 130 -5.98 28.72 -3.68
CA LYS A 130 -6.31 28.72 -2.25
C LYS A 130 -6.91 27.39 -1.87
N TYR A 131 -6.92 27.10 -0.58
CA TYR A 131 -7.48 25.86 -0.06
C TYR A 131 -8.82 26.13 0.61
N LEU A 132 -9.82 25.30 0.32
CA LEU A 132 -11.08 25.25 1.06
C LEU A 132 -11.06 24.02 1.96
N PHE A 133 -11.44 24.20 3.22
CA PHE A 133 -11.82 23.11 4.09
C PHE A 133 -13.32 22.91 3.99
N VAL A 134 -13.73 21.72 3.57
CA VAL A 134 -15.13 21.41 3.33
C VAL A 134 -15.52 20.16 4.12
N THR A 135 -16.61 20.25 4.87
CA THR A 135 -17.22 19.10 5.55
C THR A 135 -18.54 18.74 4.88
N PHE A 136 -18.65 17.52 4.38
CA PHE A 136 -19.88 16.97 3.80
C PHE A 136 -20.51 16.01 4.81
N THR A 137 -21.77 16.24 5.14
CA THR A 137 -22.52 15.41 6.09
C THR A 137 -23.79 14.88 5.42
N VAL A 138 -24.28 13.74 5.90
CA VAL A 138 -25.57 13.15 5.51
C VAL A 138 -26.42 12.93 6.75
N LYS A 139 -27.72 12.68 6.57
CA LYS A 139 -28.56 12.18 7.66
C LYS A 139 -27.93 10.90 8.24
N ASN A 140 -27.94 10.78 9.56
CA ASN A 140 -27.40 9.60 10.24
C ASN A 140 -28.04 8.32 9.70
N PRO A 141 -27.31 7.46 8.97
CA PRO A 141 -27.89 6.22 8.51
C PRO A 141 -27.99 5.22 9.64
N LYS A 142 -28.98 4.32 9.53
CA LYS A 142 -28.95 3.06 10.27
C LYS A 142 -27.65 2.33 9.97
N LEU A 143 -27.06 1.74 11.00
CA LEU A 143 -25.73 1.16 10.93
C LEU A 143 -25.65 0.04 9.87
N LYS A 144 -26.72 -0.76 9.73
CA LYS A 144 -26.83 -1.80 8.70
C LYS A 144 -26.74 -1.29 7.26
N ASN A 145 -27.05 -0.01 7.04
CA ASN A 145 -27.00 0.65 5.72
C ASN A 145 -25.70 1.44 5.52
N LEU A 146 -24.84 1.52 6.54
CA LEU A 146 -23.65 2.38 6.53
C LEU A 146 -22.71 2.08 5.36
N HIS A 147 -22.44 0.80 5.06
CA HIS A 147 -21.58 0.43 3.94
C HIS A 147 -22.11 1.03 2.62
N THR A 148 -23.38 0.81 2.32
CA THR A 148 -24.05 1.30 1.10
C THR A 148 -24.05 2.83 1.07
N VAL A 149 -24.38 3.48 2.18
CA VAL A 149 -24.36 4.95 2.29
C VAL A 149 -22.97 5.52 2.03
N LEU A 150 -21.90 4.92 2.57
CA LEU A 150 -20.51 5.37 2.33
C LEU A 150 -20.09 5.22 0.85
N LEU A 151 -20.59 4.20 0.17
CA LEU A 151 -20.38 4.04 -1.28
C LEU A 151 -21.13 5.13 -2.06
N CYS A 152 -22.39 5.37 -1.73
CA CYS A 152 -23.20 6.43 -2.33
C CYS A 152 -22.54 7.80 -2.12
N MET A 153 -22.16 8.14 -0.89
CA MET A 153 -21.43 9.37 -0.57
C MET A 153 -20.15 9.49 -1.42
N THR A 154 -19.39 8.40 -1.58
CA THR A 154 -18.15 8.40 -2.38
C THR A 154 -18.41 8.70 -3.85
N ARG A 155 -19.46 8.12 -4.43
CA ARG A 155 -19.85 8.33 -5.83
C ARG A 155 -20.43 9.72 -6.04
N ALA A 156 -21.33 10.16 -5.16
CA ALA A 156 -21.92 11.49 -5.15
C ALA A 156 -20.83 12.57 -5.06
N PHE A 157 -19.83 12.39 -4.20
CA PHE A 157 -18.70 13.30 -4.09
C PHE A 157 -17.92 13.40 -5.39
N ALA A 158 -17.60 12.26 -6.02
CA ALA A 158 -16.92 12.25 -7.30
C ALA A 158 -17.77 12.88 -8.42
N LYS A 159 -19.10 12.70 -8.40
CA LYS A 159 -20.04 13.26 -9.36
C LYS A 159 -20.14 14.78 -9.23
N MET A 160 -20.27 15.30 -8.02
CA MET A 160 -20.39 16.73 -7.74
C MET A 160 -19.22 17.53 -8.33
N PHE A 161 -17.97 17.09 -8.14
CA PHE A 161 -16.79 17.76 -8.69
C PHE A 161 -16.65 17.65 -10.22
N ARG A 162 -17.46 16.82 -10.89
CA ARG A 162 -17.53 16.73 -12.36
C ARG A 162 -18.60 17.63 -12.96
N ARG A 163 -19.53 18.16 -12.15
CA ARG A 163 -20.58 19.07 -12.61
C ARG A 163 -19.99 20.39 -13.10
N ASP A 164 -20.68 21.03 -14.02
CA ASP A 164 -20.24 22.27 -14.66
C ASP A 164 -20.01 23.40 -13.67
N ALA A 165 -20.82 23.45 -12.60
CA ALA A 165 -20.68 24.40 -11.50
C ALA A 165 -19.39 24.24 -10.67
N PHE A 166 -18.66 23.12 -10.79
CA PHE A 166 -17.48 22.81 -9.98
C PHE A 166 -16.23 22.50 -10.82
N LYS A 167 -16.39 21.77 -11.94
CA LYS A 167 -15.28 21.18 -12.70
C LYS A 167 -14.20 22.18 -13.14
N LYS A 168 -14.59 23.43 -13.43
CA LYS A 168 -13.69 24.50 -13.89
C LYS A 168 -13.03 25.30 -12.77
N HIS A 169 -13.47 25.12 -11.52
CA HIS A 169 -13.07 25.96 -10.39
C HIS A 169 -12.13 25.27 -9.41
N PHE A 170 -12.05 23.93 -9.46
CA PHE A 170 -11.25 23.14 -8.52
C PHE A 170 -10.28 22.23 -9.25
N ALA A 171 -9.00 22.32 -8.88
CA ALA A 171 -7.95 21.47 -9.44
C ALA A 171 -8.02 20.03 -8.90
N GLY A 172 -8.70 19.81 -7.78
CA GLY A 172 -8.83 18.53 -7.11
C GLY A 172 -8.93 18.69 -5.61
N CYS A 173 -8.94 17.56 -4.90
CA CYS A 173 -8.98 17.55 -3.46
C CYS A 173 -8.35 16.28 -2.89
N ILE A 174 -8.07 16.30 -1.60
CA ILE A 174 -7.91 15.10 -0.78
C ILE A 174 -8.96 15.10 0.32
N ARG A 175 -9.60 13.96 0.56
CA ARG A 175 -10.60 13.80 1.61
C ARG A 175 -10.33 12.58 2.48
N SER A 176 -10.79 12.65 3.72
CA SER A 176 -10.95 11.51 4.61
C SER A 176 -12.42 11.29 4.95
N THR A 177 -12.76 10.05 5.30
CA THR A 177 -14.04 9.68 5.90
C THR A 177 -13.84 9.58 7.40
N GLU A 178 -14.62 10.35 8.15
CA GLU A 178 -14.78 10.23 9.59
C GLU A 178 -16.19 9.75 9.92
N ILE A 179 -16.30 8.90 10.93
CA ILE A 179 -17.56 8.31 11.37
C ILE A 179 -17.58 8.35 12.89
N THR A 180 -18.62 8.96 13.45
CA THR A 180 -18.90 8.94 14.89
C THR A 180 -20.19 8.16 15.15
N ARG A 181 -20.50 7.86 16.41
CA ARG A 181 -21.81 7.30 16.78
C ARG A 181 -22.89 8.37 16.62
N GLY A 182 -24.10 7.97 16.26
CA GLY A 182 -25.27 8.85 16.31
C GLY A 182 -25.58 9.27 17.76
N PHE A 183 -26.14 10.47 17.95
CA PHE A 183 -26.48 11.00 19.28
C PHE A 183 -27.49 10.13 20.04
N SER A 184 -28.41 9.48 19.31
CA SER A 184 -29.38 8.50 19.82
C SER A 184 -28.74 7.17 20.29
N GLY A 185 -27.53 6.86 19.81
CA GLY A 185 -26.62 5.89 20.38
C GLY A 185 -26.93 4.39 20.21
N SER A 186 -28.10 3.99 19.68
CA SER A 186 -28.49 2.57 19.62
C SER A 186 -28.24 1.89 18.26
N ASP A 187 -28.48 2.57 17.13
CA ASP A 187 -28.43 1.90 15.82
C ASP A 187 -27.98 2.79 14.66
N GLU A 188 -27.43 3.98 14.94
CA GLU A 188 -27.07 4.97 13.93
C GLU A 188 -25.58 5.31 13.93
N ALA A 189 -25.08 5.67 12.76
CA ALA A 189 -23.75 6.23 12.55
C ALA A 189 -23.85 7.68 12.07
N HIS A 190 -22.78 8.46 12.20
CA HIS A 190 -22.69 9.82 11.70
C HIS A 190 -21.46 9.98 10.78
N PRO A 191 -21.56 9.52 9.53
CA PRO A 191 -20.47 9.63 8.57
C PRO A 191 -20.38 11.05 8.00
N HIS A 192 -19.15 11.53 7.86
CA HIS A 192 -18.86 12.79 7.18
C HIS A 192 -17.53 12.71 6.43
N PHE A 193 -17.42 13.52 5.37
CA PHE A 193 -16.17 13.72 4.68
C PHE A 193 -15.54 15.04 5.07
N HIS A 194 -14.29 15.00 5.49
CA HIS A 194 -13.45 16.17 5.58
C HIS A 194 -12.58 16.24 4.33
N ALA A 195 -12.70 17.34 3.58
CA ALA A 195 -11.98 17.54 2.34
C ALA A 195 -11.13 18.82 2.41
N LEU A 196 -9.90 18.72 1.92
CA LEU A 196 -9.07 19.85 1.57
C LEU A 196 -9.12 20.00 0.04
N VAL A 197 -9.81 21.03 -0.42
CA VAL A 197 -10.09 21.29 -1.85
C VAL A 197 -9.18 22.39 -2.37
N VAL A 198 -8.56 22.17 -3.53
CA VAL A 198 -7.69 23.15 -4.21
C VAL A 198 -8.55 24.01 -5.11
N ALA A 199 -8.85 25.23 -4.68
CA ALA A 199 -9.68 26.19 -5.40
C ALA A 199 -8.82 27.14 -6.24
N LEU A 200 -9.12 27.21 -7.53
CA LEU A 200 -8.43 28.10 -8.48
C LEU A 200 -8.75 29.56 -8.18
N PRO A 201 -7.84 30.51 -8.51
CA PRO A 201 -8.10 31.94 -8.30
C PRO A 201 -9.41 32.44 -8.92
N SER A 202 -9.80 31.87 -10.07
CA SER A 202 -11.04 32.20 -10.78
C SER A 202 -12.30 31.95 -9.96
N TYR A 203 -12.28 30.99 -9.03
CA TYR A 203 -13.42 30.69 -8.16
C TYR A 203 -13.78 31.86 -7.22
N PHE A 204 -12.80 32.69 -6.87
CA PHE A 204 -12.99 33.79 -5.91
C PHE A 204 -13.40 35.11 -6.56
N LYS A 205 -13.75 35.11 -7.85
CA LYS A 205 -14.44 36.21 -8.51
C LYS A 205 -15.93 36.13 -8.20
N ASP A 206 -16.58 37.27 -7.99
CA ASP A 206 -17.97 37.33 -7.48
C ASP A 206 -18.96 36.50 -8.32
N GLU A 207 -18.85 36.54 -9.65
CA GLU A 207 -19.69 35.76 -10.58
C GLU A 207 -19.52 34.22 -10.46
N ASN A 208 -18.36 33.76 -9.96
CA ASN A 208 -18.00 32.34 -9.90
C ASN A 208 -18.14 31.76 -8.49
N PHE A 209 -18.09 32.62 -7.47
CA PHE A 209 -18.14 32.20 -6.07
C PHE A 209 -19.48 31.52 -5.78
N LYS A 210 -19.43 30.37 -5.11
CA LYS A 210 -20.62 29.60 -4.75
C LYS A 210 -20.86 29.69 -3.26
N ASP A 211 -22.05 30.17 -2.91
CA ASP A 211 -22.55 30.14 -1.54
C ASP A 211 -22.75 28.70 -1.07
N THR A 212 -22.80 28.52 0.26
CA THR A 212 -22.97 27.21 0.89
C THR A 212 -24.25 26.49 0.43
N SER A 213 -25.33 27.23 0.10
CA SER A 213 -26.56 26.65 -0.45
C SER A 213 -26.33 25.95 -1.78
N VAL A 214 -25.62 26.58 -2.72
CA VAL A 214 -25.30 25.98 -4.03
C VAL A 214 -24.46 24.71 -3.87
N TRP A 215 -23.55 24.70 -2.90
CA TRP A 215 -22.83 23.47 -2.54
C TRP A 215 -23.77 22.39 -2.00
N ALA A 216 -24.70 22.76 -1.11
CA ALA A 216 -25.64 21.83 -0.48
C ALA A 216 -26.63 21.23 -1.50
N GLU A 217 -27.16 22.05 -2.42
CA GLU A 217 -27.99 21.63 -3.55
C GLU A 217 -27.27 20.59 -4.42
N ASN A 218 -26.05 20.92 -4.88
CA ASN A 218 -25.29 20.02 -5.75
C ASN A 218 -24.86 18.72 -5.03
N TRP A 219 -24.54 18.80 -3.75
CA TRP A 219 -24.28 17.64 -2.91
C TRP A 219 -25.54 16.77 -2.74
N GLY A 220 -26.68 17.39 -2.41
CA GLY A 220 -27.97 16.73 -2.20
C GLY A 220 -28.48 16.03 -3.45
N GLU A 221 -28.46 16.69 -4.61
CA GLU A 221 -28.88 16.07 -5.87
C GLU A 221 -28.00 14.88 -6.26
N CYS A 222 -26.67 14.99 -6.12
CA CYS A 222 -25.78 13.87 -6.38
C CYS A 222 -26.01 12.71 -5.39
N LEU A 223 -26.33 13.03 -4.14
CA LEU A 223 -26.56 12.05 -3.09
C LEU A 223 -27.89 11.32 -3.31
N LYS A 224 -28.96 12.06 -3.62
CA LYS A 224 -30.30 11.55 -3.93
C LYS A 224 -30.24 10.54 -5.06
N GLU A 225 -29.60 10.89 -6.18
CA GLU A 225 -29.46 9.97 -7.31
C GLU A 225 -28.69 8.69 -6.97
N GLU A 226 -27.61 8.79 -6.18
CA GLU A 226 -26.84 7.60 -5.79
C GLU A 226 -27.58 6.74 -4.75
N TYR A 227 -28.41 7.35 -3.90
CA TYR A 227 -29.31 6.63 -2.99
C TYR A 227 -30.38 5.87 -3.76
N GLU A 228 -31.06 6.53 -4.71
CA GLU A 228 -32.07 5.90 -5.57
C GLU A 228 -31.50 4.69 -6.32
N LYS A 229 -30.32 4.81 -6.92
CA LYS A 229 -29.62 3.68 -7.58
C LYS A 229 -29.29 2.53 -6.64
N ALA A 230 -29.10 2.82 -5.35
CA ALA A 230 -28.76 1.84 -4.33
C ALA A 230 -30.00 1.29 -3.60
N GLY A 231 -31.22 1.71 -3.98
CA GLY A 231 -32.45 1.35 -3.29
C GLY A 231 -32.57 1.94 -1.88
N LEU A 232 -31.88 3.05 -1.61
CA LEU A 232 -31.98 3.80 -0.37
C LEU A 232 -32.94 4.98 -0.54
N GLU A 233 -33.71 5.25 0.51
CA GLU A 233 -34.61 6.40 0.54
C GLU A 233 -33.84 7.70 0.81
N TYR A 234 -34.16 8.76 0.07
CA TYR A 234 -33.69 10.12 0.33
C TYR A 234 -34.90 10.98 0.70
N ASN A 235 -35.04 11.30 1.98
CA ASN A 235 -36.13 12.14 2.48
C ASN A 235 -35.64 13.58 2.63
N GLU A 236 -36.26 14.52 1.91
CA GLU A 236 -35.91 15.94 2.01
C GLU A 236 -36.25 16.51 3.40
N GLU A 237 -37.30 15.99 4.04
CA GLU A 237 -37.73 16.37 5.40
C GLU A 237 -36.69 16.05 6.49
N ASP A 238 -35.76 15.14 6.21
CA ASP A 238 -34.65 14.83 7.14
C ASP A 238 -33.65 15.98 7.28
N TYR A 239 -33.75 16.99 6.41
CA TYR A 239 -32.80 18.08 6.28
C TYR A 239 -33.46 19.44 6.45
N VAL A 240 -32.72 20.36 7.10
CA VAL A 240 -33.14 21.76 7.18
C VAL A 240 -33.16 22.34 5.77
N ASN A 241 -34.33 22.80 5.32
CA ASN A 241 -34.59 23.29 3.96
C ASN A 241 -34.41 22.25 2.84
N GLY A 242 -34.56 20.94 3.13
CA GLY A 242 -34.47 19.90 2.09
C GLY A 242 -33.05 19.54 1.66
N LEU A 243 -32.02 20.19 2.23
CA LEU A 243 -30.65 20.12 1.75
C LEU A 243 -29.67 19.57 2.80
N PRO A 244 -28.78 18.63 2.42
CA PRO A 244 -27.81 18.06 3.34
C PRO A 244 -26.82 19.11 3.83
N ARG A 245 -26.39 18.95 5.08
CA ARG A 245 -25.45 19.89 5.70
C ARG A 245 -24.09 19.81 5.01
N ILE A 246 -23.63 20.98 4.55
CA ILE A 246 -22.25 21.21 4.14
C ILE A 246 -21.69 22.44 4.84
N ASP A 247 -20.43 22.36 5.27
CA ASP A 247 -19.69 23.49 5.85
C ASP A 247 -18.49 23.79 4.94
N VAL A 248 -18.50 24.96 4.30
CA VAL A 248 -17.46 25.39 3.34
C VAL A 248 -16.71 26.57 3.95
N ARG A 249 -15.41 26.42 4.17
CA ARG A 249 -14.57 27.48 4.77
C ARG A 249 -13.29 27.65 3.97
N LYS A 250 -12.84 28.89 3.80
CA LYS A 250 -11.46 29.15 3.36
C LYS A 250 -10.51 28.63 4.43
N ALA A 251 -9.55 27.79 4.06
CA ALA A 251 -8.52 27.33 4.97
C ALA A 251 -7.64 28.52 5.35
N LYS A 252 -7.45 28.73 6.65
CA LYS A 252 -6.68 29.85 7.19
C LYS A 252 -5.69 29.38 8.25
N TYR A 253 -4.57 30.08 8.35
CA TYR A 253 -3.59 29.88 9.41
C TYR A 253 -3.57 31.08 10.37
N ASP A 254 -3.26 30.79 11.63
CA ASP A 254 -3.08 31.79 12.69
C ASP A 254 -1.69 32.43 12.54
N THR A 255 -1.61 33.75 12.38
CA THR A 255 -0.33 34.45 12.22
C THR A 255 0.39 34.69 13.54
N GLY A 256 -0.18 34.28 14.68
CA GLY A 256 0.33 34.57 16.03
C GLY A 256 0.13 36.02 16.49
N LYS A 257 -0.43 36.87 15.62
CA LYS A 257 -0.72 38.28 15.92
C LYS A 257 -2.18 38.43 16.34
N LYS A 258 -2.46 39.41 17.18
CA LYS A 258 -3.81 39.78 17.60
C LYS A 258 -4.17 41.17 17.07
N LYS A 259 -5.44 41.37 16.74
CA LYS A 259 -6.04 42.69 16.50
C LYS A 259 -6.12 43.46 17.82
N LYS A 260 -6.43 44.77 17.75
CA LYS A 260 -6.62 45.63 18.93
C LYS A 260 -7.71 45.11 19.89
N ASN A 261 -8.73 44.42 19.38
CA ASN A 261 -9.82 43.80 20.16
C ASN A 261 -9.47 42.40 20.70
N GLY A 262 -8.21 41.95 20.58
CA GLY A 262 -7.76 40.64 21.08
C GLY A 262 -8.00 39.46 20.14
N GLU A 263 -8.77 39.63 19.06
CA GLU A 263 -9.01 38.57 18.07
C GLU A 263 -7.73 38.18 17.32
N LYS A 264 -7.58 36.89 17.03
CA LYS A 264 -6.47 36.38 16.23
C LYS A 264 -6.54 36.89 14.80
N ILE A 265 -5.39 37.24 14.24
CA ILE A 265 -5.26 37.56 12.83
C ILE A 265 -5.08 36.25 12.06
N LEU A 266 -6.04 35.96 11.18
CA LEU A 266 -6.03 34.77 10.33
C LEU A 266 -5.75 35.17 8.88
N LYS A 267 -4.88 34.42 8.20
CA LYS A 267 -4.58 34.60 6.77
C LYS A 267 -4.91 33.35 5.97
N ASP A 268 -5.28 33.53 4.70
CA ASP A 268 -5.60 32.43 3.80
C ASP A 268 -4.37 31.53 3.56
N ILE A 269 -4.62 30.22 3.56
CA ILE A 269 -3.65 29.22 3.09
C ILE A 269 -3.73 29.15 1.56
N THR A 270 -2.58 29.26 0.92
CA THR A 270 -2.41 29.34 -0.54
C THR A 270 -1.30 28.40 -0.98
N SER A 271 -1.20 28.15 -2.30
CA SER A 271 -0.09 27.40 -2.88
C SER A 271 1.30 27.94 -2.52
N LYS A 272 1.42 29.22 -2.14
CA LYS A 272 2.70 29.85 -1.79
C LYS A 272 3.16 29.61 -0.35
N ASN A 273 2.24 29.35 0.58
CA ASN A 273 2.54 29.30 2.02
C ASN A 273 2.08 27.99 2.69
N ILE A 274 1.42 27.09 1.95
CA ILE A 274 0.87 25.87 2.54
C ILE A 274 1.95 24.95 3.12
N MET A 275 3.17 24.99 2.61
CA MET A 275 4.27 24.20 3.17
C MET A 275 4.62 24.62 4.60
N GLU A 276 4.62 25.93 4.92
CA GLU A 276 4.92 26.41 6.28
C GLU A 276 3.68 26.49 7.17
N THR A 277 2.49 26.62 6.58
CA THR A 277 1.26 27.01 7.33
C THR A 277 0.16 25.95 7.29
N GLY A 278 0.29 24.93 6.44
CA GLY A 278 -0.74 23.94 6.16
C GLY A 278 -0.81 22.77 7.13
N GLU A 279 0.21 22.56 7.96
CA GLU A 279 0.34 21.35 8.79
C GLU A 279 -0.91 21.08 9.65
N LYS A 280 -1.45 22.12 10.31
CA LYS A 280 -2.64 21.98 11.17
C LYS A 280 -3.88 21.53 10.40
N ILE A 281 -4.14 22.11 9.23
CA ILE A 281 -5.33 21.77 8.44
C ILE A 281 -5.19 20.41 7.75
N ILE A 282 -3.98 20.09 7.27
CA ILE A 282 -3.66 18.77 6.70
C ILE A 282 -3.85 17.69 7.79
N ASN A 283 -3.35 17.93 9.00
CA ASN A 283 -3.55 17.04 10.15
C ASN A 283 -5.02 16.87 10.54
N TYR A 284 -5.81 17.94 10.45
CA TYR A 284 -7.24 17.90 10.75
C TYR A 284 -8.01 17.06 9.72
N VAL A 285 -7.72 17.26 8.43
CA VAL A 285 -8.38 16.53 7.34
C VAL A 285 -7.94 15.07 7.32
N LEU A 286 -6.64 14.79 7.37
CA LEU A 286 -6.10 13.44 7.30
C LEU A 286 -5.88 12.89 8.71
N LYS A 287 -6.96 12.56 9.42
CA LYS A 287 -6.91 11.99 10.77
C LYS A 287 -7.36 10.52 10.81
N TYR A 288 -7.96 10.09 11.92
CA TYR A 288 -8.55 8.77 12.10
C TYR A 288 -9.91 8.67 11.39
N THR A 289 -10.35 7.43 11.11
CA THR A 289 -11.70 7.19 10.58
C THR A 289 -12.74 7.21 11.69
N VAL A 290 -12.40 6.69 12.87
CA VAL A 290 -13.26 6.72 14.07
C VAL A 290 -12.36 6.97 15.27
N LYS A 291 -12.80 7.81 16.21
CA LYS A 291 -12.10 8.02 17.47
C LYS A 291 -12.22 6.77 18.36
N GLY A 292 -11.19 6.46 19.16
CA GLY A 292 -11.20 5.30 20.06
C GLY A 292 -12.43 5.26 20.98
N ASP A 293 -12.79 6.40 21.57
CA ASP A 293 -13.94 6.53 22.46
C ASP A 293 -15.29 6.29 21.75
N ASP A 294 -15.41 6.70 20.49
CA ASP A 294 -16.60 6.44 19.68
C ASP A 294 -16.67 4.97 19.25
N LEU A 295 -15.51 4.31 19.14
CA LEU A 295 -15.46 2.91 18.75
C LEU A 295 -15.89 1.98 19.90
N LEU A 296 -15.39 2.25 21.12
CA LEU A 296 -15.67 1.48 22.33
C LEU A 296 -16.36 2.36 23.39
N ARG A 297 -17.70 2.40 23.36
CA ARG A 297 -18.48 3.20 24.31
C ARG A 297 -18.24 2.71 25.74
N GLY A 298 -17.72 3.58 26.60
CA GLY A 298 -17.35 3.20 27.97
C GLY A 298 -16.23 2.15 28.04
N GLY A 299 -15.36 2.10 27.02
CA GLY A 299 -14.21 1.19 26.95
C GLY A 299 -14.56 -0.26 26.58
N ARG A 300 -15.83 -0.56 26.29
CA ARG A 300 -16.31 -1.91 25.95
C ARG A 300 -16.86 -1.95 24.53
N ALA A 301 -16.68 -3.10 23.87
CA ALA A 301 -17.35 -3.37 22.60
C ALA A 301 -18.80 -3.78 22.86
N ASP A 302 -19.69 -3.28 22.02
CA ASP A 302 -21.11 -3.56 21.99
C ASP A 302 -21.53 -4.02 20.59
N GLU A 303 -22.81 -4.32 20.40
CA GLU A 303 -23.33 -4.76 19.10
C GLU A 303 -23.11 -3.72 17.99
N TRP A 304 -23.14 -2.42 18.33
CA TRP A 304 -22.80 -1.35 17.40
C TRP A 304 -21.37 -1.51 16.86
N PHE A 305 -20.38 -1.79 17.71
CA PHE A 305 -19.00 -1.99 17.27
C PHE A 305 -18.86 -3.15 16.27
N TYR A 306 -19.49 -4.29 16.55
CA TYR A 306 -19.35 -5.48 15.71
C TYR A 306 -20.05 -5.31 14.36
N GLU A 307 -21.22 -4.67 14.34
CA GLU A 307 -21.87 -4.31 13.08
C GLU A 307 -21.07 -3.25 12.32
N PHE A 308 -20.50 -2.26 13.01
CA PHE A 308 -19.64 -1.25 12.40
C PHE A 308 -18.41 -1.86 11.71
N ASP A 309 -17.69 -2.81 12.32
CA ASP A 309 -16.54 -3.49 11.68
C ASP A 309 -16.91 -4.20 10.38
N LYS A 310 -18.12 -4.80 10.33
CA LYS A 310 -18.64 -5.40 9.09
C LYS A 310 -18.88 -4.32 8.03
N GLN A 311 -19.56 -3.24 8.42
CA GLN A 311 -20.02 -2.18 7.51
C GLN A 311 -18.89 -1.34 6.92
N ILE A 312 -17.75 -1.20 7.61
CA ILE A 312 -16.61 -0.45 7.06
C ILE A 312 -15.60 -1.30 6.29
N LYS A 313 -15.81 -2.62 6.23
CA LYS A 313 -14.92 -3.53 5.49
C LYS A 313 -14.92 -3.13 4.00
N GLY A 314 -13.74 -2.99 3.42
CA GLY A 314 -13.59 -2.62 1.99
C GLY A 314 -13.79 -1.14 1.67
N ILE A 315 -14.21 -0.30 2.63
CA ILE A 315 -14.43 1.12 2.38
C ILE A 315 -13.09 1.88 2.24
N ARG A 316 -13.00 2.68 1.18
CA ARG A 316 -11.89 3.60 0.95
C ARG A 316 -12.06 4.89 1.77
N VAL A 317 -11.45 4.91 2.95
CA VAL A 317 -11.55 6.04 3.89
C VAL A 317 -10.71 7.27 3.53
N ILE A 318 -9.75 7.17 2.61
CA ILE A 318 -8.99 8.33 2.08
C ILE A 318 -9.03 8.27 0.57
N ALA A 319 -9.47 9.36 -0.04
CA ALA A 319 -9.62 9.49 -1.48
C ALA A 319 -9.12 10.85 -1.97
N SER A 320 -8.59 10.89 -3.17
CA SER A 320 -8.15 12.11 -3.85
C SER A 320 -8.75 12.19 -5.26
N THR A 321 -8.87 13.40 -5.78
CA THR A 321 -9.41 13.70 -7.12
C THR A 321 -8.53 14.72 -7.86
N GLY A 322 -8.76 14.86 -9.17
CA GLY A 322 -8.09 15.87 -10.00
C GLY A 322 -6.56 15.76 -10.02
N THR A 323 -5.89 16.90 -10.12
CA THR A 323 -4.42 17.02 -10.09
C THR A 323 -3.83 16.40 -8.83
N VAL A 324 -4.48 16.55 -7.66
CA VAL A 324 -4.03 15.94 -6.40
C VAL A 324 -3.92 14.42 -6.54
N LYS A 325 -4.93 13.75 -7.14
CA LYS A 325 -4.87 12.31 -7.42
C LYS A 325 -3.75 11.96 -8.39
N LYS A 326 -3.59 12.73 -9.47
CA LYS A 326 -2.56 12.51 -10.50
C LYS A 326 -1.16 12.57 -9.88
N LEU A 327 -0.84 13.65 -9.17
CA LEU A 327 0.45 13.83 -8.52
C LEU A 327 0.72 12.75 -7.46
N LEU A 328 -0.27 12.40 -6.64
CA LEU A 328 -0.13 11.32 -5.65
C LEU A 328 0.11 9.95 -6.30
N ALA A 329 -0.39 9.71 -7.51
CA ALA A 329 -0.19 8.46 -8.24
C ALA A 329 1.17 8.39 -8.93
N GLU A 330 1.74 9.53 -9.29
CA GLU A 330 3.09 9.65 -9.86
C GLU A 330 4.20 9.52 -8.81
N GLN A 331 3.89 9.72 -7.53
CA GLN A 331 4.83 9.41 -6.46
C GLN A 331 5.24 7.94 -6.54
N GLU A 332 6.54 7.67 -6.49
CA GLU A 332 7.03 6.30 -6.33
C GLU A 332 6.30 5.68 -5.12
N THR A 333 5.67 4.52 -5.32
CA THR A 333 5.29 3.68 -4.18
C THR A 333 6.56 3.46 -3.36
N GLU A 334 6.61 3.88 -2.08
CA GLU A 334 7.79 3.73 -1.21
C GLU A 334 8.31 2.29 -1.27
N LYS A 335 9.29 2.05 -2.13
CA LYS A 335 10.09 0.82 -2.14
C LYS A 335 11.12 1.07 -1.07
N PHE A 336 11.08 0.27 0.01
CA PHE A 336 12.12 0.36 1.03
C PHE A 336 13.50 0.26 0.40
N ASP A 337 14.35 1.19 0.77
CA ASP A 337 15.75 1.25 0.40
C ASP A 337 16.52 1.54 1.68
N TYR A 338 17.46 0.66 2.02
CA TYR A 338 18.18 0.73 3.28
C TYR A 338 18.88 2.08 3.46
N TYR A 339 19.56 2.57 2.42
CA TYR A 339 20.35 3.80 2.48
C TYR A 339 19.48 5.05 2.49
N LYS A 340 18.37 5.07 1.72
CA LYS A 340 17.40 6.17 1.79
C LYS A 340 16.78 6.26 3.19
N GLU A 341 16.45 5.14 3.81
CA GLU A 341 15.88 5.11 5.16
C GLU A 341 16.91 5.52 6.21
N GLN A 342 18.17 5.08 6.06
CA GLN A 342 19.27 5.57 6.88
C GLN A 342 19.43 7.10 6.76
N ALA A 343 19.45 7.64 5.54
CA ALA A 343 19.58 9.08 5.30
C ALA A 343 18.42 9.90 5.92
N LYS A 344 17.17 9.40 5.84
CA LYS A 344 16.02 10.02 6.51
C LYS A 344 16.21 10.12 8.02
N ILE A 345 16.77 9.08 8.65
CA ILE A 345 17.04 9.09 10.09
C ILE A 345 18.21 10.02 10.39
N GLU A 346 19.29 9.99 9.61
CA GLU A 346 20.43 10.90 9.80
C GLU A 346 20.00 12.37 9.72
N GLU A 347 19.13 12.73 8.77
CA GLU A 347 18.59 14.10 8.67
C GLU A 347 17.71 14.46 9.88
N LEU A 348 16.89 13.53 10.36
CA LEU A 348 16.09 13.73 11.58
C LEU A 348 16.97 14.01 12.81
N LEU A 349 18.11 13.36 12.92
CA LEU A 349 19.01 13.47 14.08
C LEU A 349 19.94 14.70 14.00
N LYS A 350 20.10 15.29 12.81
CA LYS A 350 21.00 16.41 12.56
C LYS A 350 20.70 17.64 13.41
N GLU A 351 19.45 17.79 13.85
CA GLU A 351 18.99 18.92 14.65
C GLU A 351 19.26 18.76 16.16
N ASP A 352 19.71 17.59 16.63
CA ASP A 352 19.92 17.31 18.07
C ASP A 352 21.09 16.33 18.29
N GLU A 353 22.28 16.85 18.62
CA GLU A 353 23.46 16.03 18.90
C GLU A 353 23.31 15.14 20.16
N ASN A 354 22.41 15.52 21.07
CA ASN A 354 22.12 14.85 22.33
C ASN A 354 20.87 13.96 22.25
N PHE A 355 20.43 13.62 21.04
CA PHE A 355 19.28 12.74 20.84
C PHE A 355 19.44 11.43 21.64
N LYS A 356 18.30 10.94 22.11
CA LYS A 356 18.20 9.63 22.77
C LYS A 356 17.61 8.63 21.80
N ALA A 357 18.02 7.36 21.90
CA ALA A 357 17.34 6.28 21.19
C ALA A 357 17.10 5.12 22.14
N ASP A 358 15.85 4.69 22.22
CA ASP A 358 15.39 3.66 23.14
C ASP A 358 14.43 2.71 22.42
N LYS A 359 14.28 1.50 22.96
CA LYS A 359 13.21 0.59 22.56
C LYS A 359 12.09 0.65 23.60
N ALA A 360 10.95 1.23 23.24
CA ALA A 360 9.75 1.17 24.07
C ALA A 360 9.16 -0.25 24.01
N VAL A 361 9.10 -0.91 25.15
CA VAL A 361 8.53 -2.26 25.30
C VAL A 361 7.21 -2.14 26.03
N PHE A 362 6.13 -2.51 25.35
CA PHE A 362 4.78 -2.54 25.90
C PHE A 362 4.49 -3.93 26.46
N SER A 363 4.16 -3.98 27.74
CA SER A 363 3.88 -5.21 28.47
C SER A 363 2.60 -5.05 29.27
N LYS A 364 1.77 -6.09 29.27
CA LYS A 364 0.63 -6.17 30.19
C LYS A 364 1.16 -6.45 31.59
N GLN A 365 1.30 -5.41 32.42
CA GLN A 365 1.64 -5.59 33.84
C GLN A 365 0.36 -5.61 34.69
N ASN A 366 -0.67 -4.85 34.29
CA ASN A 366 -1.96 -4.75 34.99
C ASN A 366 -3.14 -4.92 33.99
N GLU A 367 -4.37 -4.59 34.41
CA GLU A 367 -5.53 -4.45 33.51
C GLU A 367 -5.28 -3.45 32.36
N ASN A 368 -4.29 -2.58 32.53
CA ASN A 368 -3.79 -1.66 31.52
C ASN A 368 -2.48 -2.17 30.89
N TYR A 369 -2.34 -1.97 29.57
CA TYR A 369 -1.05 -2.09 28.90
C TYR A 369 -0.16 -0.91 29.31
N ASP A 370 0.89 -1.20 30.05
CA ASP A 370 1.93 -0.24 30.40
C ASP A 370 3.19 -0.52 29.59
N TYR A 371 4.19 0.33 29.76
CA TYR A 371 5.41 0.26 28.99
C TYR A 371 6.60 0.81 29.78
N TYR A 372 7.78 0.39 29.37
CA TYR A 372 9.04 0.92 29.86
C TYR A 372 9.99 1.16 28.68
N LEU A 373 10.96 2.05 28.88
CA LEU A 373 12.03 2.24 27.92
C LEU A 373 13.17 1.26 28.22
N GLU A 374 13.51 0.46 27.22
CA GLU A 374 14.67 -0.43 27.24
C GLU A 374 15.85 0.28 26.56
N ASN A 375 16.97 0.37 27.27
CA ASN A 375 18.20 1.04 26.86
C ASN A 375 19.42 0.11 27.01
N LYS A 376 19.28 -1.17 26.65
CA LYS A 376 20.32 -2.20 26.78
C LYS A 376 21.46 -2.06 25.78
N LYS A 377 21.24 -1.30 24.70
CA LYS A 377 22.16 -1.09 23.59
C LYS A 377 22.47 0.41 23.44
N ASP A 378 23.62 0.72 22.83
CA ASP A 378 23.94 2.10 22.43
C ASP A 378 22.88 2.65 21.45
N ARG A 379 22.66 3.98 21.49
CA ARG A 379 21.64 4.67 20.70
C ARG A 379 21.71 4.37 19.19
N TYR A 380 22.92 4.26 18.64
CA TYR A 380 23.09 3.94 17.21
C TYR A 380 22.74 2.49 16.89
N GLN A 381 22.94 1.56 17.83
CA GLN A 381 22.59 0.16 17.64
C GLN A 381 21.07 -0.04 17.59
N TYR A 382 20.29 0.72 18.38
CA TYR A 382 18.83 0.71 18.26
C TYR A 382 18.34 1.24 16.92
N ILE A 383 19.01 2.25 16.36
CA ILE A 383 18.70 2.76 15.02
C ILE A 383 18.97 1.68 13.97
N ILE A 384 20.11 1.00 14.03
CA ILE A 384 20.45 -0.08 13.10
C ILE A 384 19.43 -1.21 13.20
N GLU A 385 19.12 -1.67 14.42
CA GLU A 385 18.12 -2.71 14.66
C GLU A 385 16.74 -2.32 14.12
N ALA A 386 16.36 -1.04 14.23
CA ALA A 386 15.11 -0.52 13.67
C ALA A 386 15.08 -0.61 12.14
N ILE A 387 16.18 -0.23 11.47
CA ILE A 387 16.28 -0.29 10.00
C ILE A 387 16.31 -1.75 9.53
N GLU A 388 17.05 -2.62 10.21
CA GLU A 388 17.13 -4.06 9.89
C GLU A 388 15.77 -4.74 10.08
N ALA A 389 15.05 -4.44 11.15
CA ALA A 389 13.71 -4.97 11.37
C ALA A 389 12.70 -4.43 10.33
N LYS A 390 12.87 -3.17 9.89
CA LYS A 390 12.09 -2.61 8.77
C LYS A 390 12.42 -3.34 7.47
N ALA A 391 13.70 -3.56 7.16
CA ALA A 391 14.16 -4.30 5.99
C ALA A 391 13.57 -5.72 5.98
N TYR A 392 13.67 -6.45 7.09
CA TYR A 392 13.12 -7.80 7.24
C TYR A 392 11.60 -7.85 6.94
N ASN A 393 10.82 -6.88 7.41
CA ASN A 393 9.39 -6.83 7.08
C ASN A 393 9.14 -6.68 5.57
N TYR A 394 9.96 -5.89 4.88
CA TYR A 394 9.87 -5.76 3.42
C TYR A 394 10.37 -7.02 2.72
N GLN A 395 11.40 -7.70 3.24
CA GLN A 395 11.83 -9.01 2.75
C GLN A 395 10.68 -10.03 2.81
N CYS A 396 9.99 -10.14 3.94
CA CYS A 396 8.83 -11.02 4.10
C CYS A 396 7.69 -10.64 3.14
N TYR A 397 7.42 -9.35 2.97
CA TYR A 397 6.42 -8.87 2.01
C TYR A 397 6.77 -9.27 0.57
N TYR A 398 8.01 -9.04 0.14
CA TYR A 398 8.44 -9.40 -1.21
C TYR A 398 8.51 -10.91 -1.42
N LYS A 399 8.84 -11.71 -0.38
CA LYS A 399 8.73 -13.17 -0.42
C LYS A 399 7.29 -13.66 -0.57
N ALA A 400 6.35 -13.07 0.16
CA ALA A 400 4.93 -13.39 0.02
C ALA A 400 4.42 -12.99 -1.38
N LEU A 401 4.78 -11.80 -1.85
CA LEU A 401 4.45 -11.34 -3.20
C LEU A 401 5.00 -12.29 -4.28
N LEU A 402 6.25 -12.76 -4.11
CA LEU A 402 6.84 -13.78 -4.97
C LEU A 402 6.02 -15.07 -4.96
N SER A 403 5.66 -15.57 -3.78
CA SER A 403 4.86 -16.78 -3.62
C SER A 403 3.48 -16.65 -4.29
N ASP A 404 2.78 -15.54 -4.07
CA ASP A 404 1.46 -15.27 -4.66
C ASP A 404 1.56 -15.18 -6.20
N HIS A 405 2.62 -14.57 -6.73
CA HIS A 405 2.86 -14.52 -8.17
C HIS A 405 3.15 -15.90 -8.75
N LEU A 406 3.93 -16.74 -8.06
CA LEU A 406 4.17 -18.12 -8.49
C LEU A 406 2.87 -18.93 -8.51
N LEU A 407 1.99 -18.75 -7.53
CA LEU A 407 0.67 -19.39 -7.48
C LEU A 407 -0.25 -18.91 -8.61
N ALA A 408 -0.36 -17.59 -8.82
CA ALA A 408 -1.17 -17.01 -9.88
C ALA A 408 -0.70 -17.48 -11.27
N PHE A 409 0.61 -17.56 -11.48
CA PHE A 409 1.19 -18.08 -12.70
C PHE A 409 0.83 -19.56 -12.93
N ARG A 410 0.95 -20.40 -11.90
CA ARG A 410 0.54 -21.81 -11.96
C ARG A 410 -0.93 -21.94 -12.34
N SER A 411 -1.81 -21.16 -11.71
CA SER A 411 -3.24 -21.15 -12.03
C SER A 411 -3.54 -20.72 -13.47
N GLY A 412 -2.77 -19.78 -14.03
CA GLY A 412 -2.88 -19.39 -15.44
C GLY A 412 -2.52 -20.53 -16.39
N ILE A 413 -1.43 -21.24 -16.11
CA ILE A 413 -1.04 -22.44 -16.86
C ILE A 413 -2.10 -23.54 -16.76
N ASP A 414 -2.63 -23.81 -15.57
CA ASP A 414 -3.67 -24.83 -15.38
C ASP A 414 -4.93 -24.50 -16.21
N GLY A 415 -5.31 -23.22 -16.31
CA GLY A 415 -6.40 -22.76 -17.17
C GLY A 415 -6.15 -22.99 -18.66
N ILE A 416 -4.90 -22.75 -19.11
CA ILE A 416 -4.47 -23.05 -20.47
C ILE A 416 -4.52 -24.56 -20.74
N ILE A 417 -3.99 -25.40 -19.84
CA ILE A 417 -4.04 -26.87 -19.95
C ILE A 417 -5.48 -27.36 -20.05
N GLU A 418 -6.41 -26.76 -19.30
CA GLU A 418 -7.82 -27.11 -19.36
C GLU A 418 -8.46 -26.71 -20.69
N ASN A 419 -8.06 -25.60 -21.30
CA ASN A 419 -8.50 -25.24 -22.67
C ASN A 419 -7.96 -26.24 -23.71
N PHE A 420 -6.72 -26.70 -23.57
CA PHE A 420 -6.16 -27.76 -24.42
C PHE A 420 -6.95 -29.08 -24.30
N ARG A 421 -7.42 -29.45 -23.10
CA ARG A 421 -8.22 -30.66 -22.88
C ARG A 421 -9.60 -30.62 -23.55
N LYS A 422 -10.13 -29.43 -23.84
CA LYS A 422 -11.46 -29.25 -24.48
C LYS A 422 -11.44 -29.50 -25.99
N ILE A 423 -10.25 -29.54 -26.61
CA ILE A 423 -10.10 -29.89 -28.03
C ILE A 423 -10.50 -31.36 -28.21
N ASN A 424 -11.68 -31.60 -28.80
CA ASN A 424 -12.22 -32.95 -28.97
C ASN A 424 -11.59 -33.64 -30.20
N LYS A 425 -11.73 -34.96 -30.31
CA LYS A 425 -11.08 -35.81 -31.34
C LYS A 425 -11.35 -35.42 -32.82
N THR A 426 -12.26 -34.49 -33.10
CA THR A 426 -12.62 -34.01 -34.45
C THR A 426 -12.09 -32.60 -34.65
N LYS A 427 -11.00 -32.49 -35.42
CA LYS A 427 -10.23 -31.25 -35.63
C LYS A 427 -10.96 -30.27 -36.54
N THR A 428 -11.56 -29.24 -35.96
CA THR A 428 -12.26 -28.15 -36.66
C THR A 428 -11.43 -26.86 -36.66
N ARG A 429 -11.86 -25.85 -37.42
CA ARG A 429 -11.22 -24.51 -37.43
C ARG A 429 -11.33 -23.81 -36.06
N GLU A 430 -12.41 -24.04 -35.33
CA GLU A 430 -12.61 -23.52 -33.96
C GLU A 430 -11.56 -24.07 -32.98
N ASP A 431 -11.17 -25.35 -33.11
CA ASP A 431 -10.11 -25.94 -32.28
C ASP A 431 -8.75 -25.25 -32.48
N PHE A 432 -8.44 -24.82 -33.71
CA PHE A 432 -7.21 -24.07 -34.00
C PHE A 432 -7.23 -22.64 -33.47
N GLU A 433 -8.39 -21.97 -33.47
CA GLU A 433 -8.55 -20.64 -32.86
C GLU A 433 -8.37 -20.69 -31.33
N ILE A 434 -8.81 -21.77 -30.68
CA ILE A 434 -8.56 -22.03 -29.25
C ILE A 434 -7.06 -22.20 -28.98
N LEU A 435 -6.33 -22.91 -29.86
CA LEU A 435 -4.88 -23.10 -29.76
C LEU A 435 -4.10 -21.79 -29.91
N GLU A 436 -4.43 -20.97 -30.91
CA GLU A 436 -3.76 -19.69 -31.14
C GLU A 436 -4.01 -18.69 -30.01
N ALA A 437 -5.23 -18.65 -29.46
CA ALA A 437 -5.55 -17.84 -28.29
C ALA A 437 -4.75 -18.30 -27.04
N ALA A 438 -4.63 -19.61 -26.82
CA ALA A 438 -3.85 -20.17 -25.72
C ALA A 438 -2.35 -19.87 -25.84
N GLU A 439 -1.78 -19.90 -27.05
CA GLU A 439 -0.39 -19.52 -27.34
C GLU A 439 -0.14 -18.03 -27.04
N GLN A 440 -1.01 -17.13 -27.49
CA GLN A 440 -0.90 -15.70 -27.21
C GLN A 440 -1.02 -15.39 -25.71
N GLU A 441 -1.92 -16.08 -25.01
CA GLU A 441 -2.08 -15.96 -23.56
C GLU A 441 -0.83 -16.46 -22.82
N LEU A 442 -0.22 -17.57 -23.25
CA LEU A 442 1.05 -18.07 -22.71
C LEU A 442 2.16 -17.03 -22.85
N VAL A 443 2.38 -16.46 -24.04
CA VAL A 443 3.43 -15.45 -24.28
C VAL A 443 3.23 -14.23 -23.37
N LYS A 444 2.00 -13.72 -23.28
CA LYS A 444 1.68 -12.59 -22.40
C LYS A 444 1.97 -12.89 -20.93
N ILE A 445 1.56 -14.07 -20.44
CA ILE A 445 1.84 -14.51 -19.07
C ILE A 445 3.36 -14.59 -18.81
N GLN A 446 4.15 -15.04 -19.79
CA GLN A 446 5.62 -15.09 -19.66
C GLN A 446 6.26 -13.70 -19.59
N CYS A 447 5.88 -12.77 -20.48
CA CYS A 447 6.41 -11.40 -20.47
C CYS A 447 6.10 -10.70 -19.14
N GLU A 448 4.84 -10.74 -18.69
CA GLU A 448 4.43 -10.16 -17.40
C GLU A 448 5.18 -10.79 -16.21
N ARG A 449 5.48 -12.09 -16.29
CA ARG A 449 6.22 -12.80 -15.26
C ARG A 449 7.68 -12.34 -15.16
N ILE A 450 8.40 -12.22 -16.28
CA ILE A 450 9.82 -11.82 -16.28
C ILE A 450 9.99 -10.44 -15.65
N GLU A 451 9.14 -9.48 -16.03
CA GLU A 451 9.17 -8.13 -15.49
C GLU A 451 8.86 -8.11 -13.98
N ARG A 452 7.84 -8.84 -13.54
CA ARG A 452 7.46 -8.92 -12.13
C ARG A 452 8.52 -9.62 -11.27
N LEU A 453 9.12 -10.70 -11.77
CA LEU A 453 10.22 -11.39 -11.07
C LEU A 453 11.43 -10.49 -10.92
N ARG A 454 11.90 -9.85 -12.01
CA ARG A 454 12.99 -8.87 -11.96
C ARG A 454 12.70 -7.77 -10.93
N PHE A 455 11.50 -7.21 -10.95
CA PHE A 455 11.08 -6.20 -9.99
C PHE A 455 11.19 -6.67 -8.52
N ILE A 456 10.70 -7.87 -8.22
CA ILE A 456 10.71 -8.44 -6.86
C ILE A 456 12.14 -8.73 -6.40
N CYS A 457 12.98 -9.26 -7.29
CA CYS A 457 14.36 -9.61 -6.96
C CYS A 457 15.21 -8.36 -6.73
N ASP A 458 15.06 -7.34 -7.58
CA ASP A 458 15.67 -6.03 -7.33
C ASP A 458 15.17 -5.42 -6.01
N ALA A 459 13.91 -5.67 -5.65
CA ALA A 459 13.37 -5.24 -4.35
C ALA A 459 14.03 -5.97 -3.19
N LEU A 460 14.25 -7.29 -3.32
CA LEU A 460 14.93 -8.10 -2.32
C LEU A 460 16.43 -7.74 -2.19
N VAL A 461 17.05 -7.23 -3.26
CA VAL A 461 18.39 -6.62 -3.21
C VAL A 461 18.37 -5.29 -2.46
N ARG A 462 17.42 -4.39 -2.76
CA ARG A 462 17.30 -3.07 -2.07
C ARG A 462 17.06 -3.18 -0.57
N VAL A 463 16.37 -4.23 -0.12
CA VAL A 463 16.15 -4.52 1.30
C VAL A 463 17.30 -5.32 1.93
N GLY A 464 18.38 -5.56 1.19
CA GLY A 464 19.58 -6.22 1.68
C GLY A 464 19.37 -7.69 2.04
N LEU A 465 18.50 -8.43 1.36
CA LEU A 465 18.45 -9.90 1.51
C LEU A 465 19.38 -10.59 0.51
N TYR A 466 19.46 -10.05 -0.70
CA TYR A 466 20.27 -10.59 -1.77
C TYR A 466 21.31 -9.58 -2.25
N LYS A 467 22.45 -10.07 -2.72
CA LYS A 467 23.38 -9.32 -3.58
C LYS A 467 23.22 -9.84 -5.01
N LYS A 468 23.02 -8.94 -5.97
CA LYS A 468 23.04 -9.29 -7.40
C LYS A 468 24.48 -9.58 -7.82
N MET A 469 24.72 -10.77 -8.36
CA MET A 469 26.03 -11.18 -8.89
C MET A 469 26.08 -10.90 -10.40
N SER A 470 25.06 -11.36 -11.12
CA SER A 470 24.86 -11.18 -12.56
C SER A 470 23.36 -11.23 -12.87
N ASP A 471 22.95 -11.24 -14.13
CA ASP A 471 21.53 -11.38 -14.48
C ASP A 471 20.97 -12.72 -13.99
N PHE A 472 19.87 -12.65 -13.22
CA PHE A 472 19.16 -13.78 -12.61
C PHE A 472 19.92 -14.60 -11.53
N VAL A 473 21.15 -14.21 -11.19
CA VAL A 473 21.95 -14.83 -10.11
C VAL A 473 22.03 -13.91 -8.90
N TYR A 474 21.49 -14.39 -7.78
CA TYR A 474 21.43 -13.67 -6.52
C TYR A 474 22.03 -14.51 -5.40
N ILE A 475 22.80 -13.90 -4.50
CA ILE A 475 23.31 -14.60 -3.30
C ILE A 475 22.64 -14.05 -2.05
N ASN A 476 22.06 -14.92 -1.24
CA ASN A 476 21.49 -14.54 0.04
C ASN A 476 22.63 -14.11 0.97
N ILE A 477 22.61 -12.86 1.42
CA ILE A 477 23.72 -12.28 2.18
C ILE A 477 23.89 -12.87 3.58
N HIS A 478 22.88 -13.59 4.09
CA HIS A 478 22.88 -14.17 5.43
C HIS A 478 23.26 -15.65 5.43
N THR A 479 22.85 -16.40 4.41
CA THR A 479 23.12 -17.84 4.30
C THR A 479 24.26 -18.17 3.34
N ASN A 480 24.76 -17.19 2.56
CA ASN A 480 25.64 -17.39 1.41
C ASN A 480 25.09 -18.38 0.36
N GLU A 481 23.81 -18.70 0.45
CA GLU A 481 23.12 -19.57 -0.50
C GLU A 481 22.91 -18.80 -1.80
N LYS A 482 23.47 -19.32 -2.88
CA LYS A 482 23.23 -18.80 -4.24
C LYS A 482 21.82 -19.24 -4.66
N THR A 483 20.93 -18.28 -4.89
CA THR A 483 19.63 -18.49 -5.51
C THR A 483 19.73 -18.06 -6.97
N VAL A 484 19.82 -19.05 -7.86
CA VAL A 484 19.60 -18.86 -9.29
C VAL A 484 18.09 -18.91 -9.51
N ILE A 485 17.52 -17.90 -10.14
CA ILE A 485 16.10 -17.96 -10.54
C ILE A 485 16.04 -18.79 -11.81
N VAL A 486 16.04 -20.11 -11.63
CA VAL A 486 16.16 -21.04 -12.74
C VAL A 486 14.86 -21.13 -13.54
N LYS A 487 15.05 -21.28 -14.86
CA LYS A 487 14.07 -21.53 -15.91
C LYS A 487 13.28 -22.84 -15.73
N ASN A 488 13.67 -23.69 -14.78
CA ASN A 488 13.45 -25.14 -14.80
C ASN A 488 12.00 -25.60 -14.70
N ASN A 489 11.11 -24.91 -13.99
CA ASN A 489 9.69 -25.31 -14.01
C ASN A 489 8.99 -25.03 -15.35
N ILE A 490 9.56 -24.20 -16.23
CA ILE A 490 8.91 -23.75 -17.47
C ILE A 490 9.42 -24.56 -18.66
N VAL A 491 10.73 -24.78 -18.74
CA VAL A 491 11.33 -25.53 -19.86
C VAL A 491 10.89 -26.98 -19.80
N ASP A 492 10.78 -27.60 -18.64
CA ASP A 492 10.37 -29.01 -18.56
C ASP A 492 8.87 -29.21 -18.82
N ILE A 493 8.02 -28.27 -18.36
CA ILE A 493 6.58 -28.29 -18.65
C ILE A 493 6.33 -27.98 -20.13
N LEU A 494 7.06 -27.03 -20.71
CA LEU A 494 6.94 -26.69 -22.13
C LEU A 494 7.60 -27.75 -23.02
N LYS A 495 8.75 -28.33 -22.68
CA LYS A 495 9.35 -29.48 -23.39
C LYS A 495 8.41 -30.68 -23.31
N ALA A 496 7.79 -30.96 -22.16
CA ALA A 496 6.82 -32.04 -22.02
C ALA A 496 5.52 -31.77 -22.83
N ALA A 497 5.03 -30.53 -22.83
CA ALA A 497 3.85 -30.13 -23.60
C ALA A 497 4.12 -30.08 -25.12
N GLU A 498 5.26 -29.53 -25.54
CA GLU A 498 5.76 -29.50 -26.92
C GLU A 498 5.98 -30.92 -27.43
N GLN A 499 6.67 -31.78 -26.68
CA GLN A 499 6.89 -33.18 -27.03
C GLN A 499 5.57 -33.95 -27.15
N LYS A 500 4.63 -33.71 -26.24
CA LYS A 500 3.31 -34.35 -26.28
C LYS A 500 2.47 -33.84 -27.46
N LEU A 501 2.47 -32.53 -27.73
CA LEU A 501 1.82 -31.93 -28.90
C LEU A 501 2.43 -32.43 -30.20
N LEU A 502 3.76 -32.53 -30.31
CA LEU A 502 4.45 -33.11 -31.47
C LEU A 502 4.07 -34.57 -31.67
N THR A 503 3.96 -35.34 -30.58
CA THR A 503 3.60 -36.77 -30.61
C THR A 503 2.14 -36.96 -31.02
N ASP A 504 1.22 -36.17 -30.45
CA ASP A 504 -0.22 -36.21 -30.76
C ASP A 504 -0.50 -35.69 -32.19
N PHE A 505 0.27 -34.70 -32.64
CA PHE A 505 0.25 -34.18 -34.01
C PHE A 505 0.76 -35.24 -34.99
N ASN A 506 1.95 -35.81 -34.77
CA ASN A 506 2.53 -36.86 -35.62
C ASN A 506 1.66 -38.14 -35.68
N GLN A 507 1.07 -38.58 -34.56
CA GLN A 507 0.16 -39.74 -34.54
C GLN A 507 -1.16 -39.48 -35.27
N SER A 508 -1.67 -38.26 -35.20
CA SER A 508 -2.87 -37.86 -35.97
C SER A 508 -2.57 -37.63 -37.45
N PHE A 509 -1.34 -37.25 -37.77
CA PHE A 509 -0.87 -36.90 -39.10
C PHE A 509 -0.60 -38.14 -39.97
N MET A 510 -0.08 -39.23 -39.38
CA MET A 510 0.12 -40.54 -40.05
C MET A 510 -1.19 -41.24 -40.51
N ARG A 511 -2.36 -40.64 -40.31
CA ARG A 511 -3.68 -41.21 -40.66
C ARG A 511 -4.38 -40.52 -41.85
N LEU A 512 -3.68 -39.64 -42.57
CA LEU A 512 -4.26 -38.84 -43.66
C LEU A 512 -3.90 -39.44 -45.03
N GLU A 513 -4.80 -40.22 -45.62
CA GLU A 513 -4.72 -40.71 -47.01
C GLU A 513 -5.86 -40.10 -47.85
N SER A 514 -5.75 -38.85 -48.32
CA SER A 514 -6.44 -38.43 -49.57
C SER A 514 -5.96 -37.09 -50.14
N ALA A 515 -5.91 -37.02 -51.47
CA ALA A 515 -5.25 -35.97 -52.26
C ALA A 515 -5.79 -34.53 -52.06
N LYS A 516 -7.08 -34.33 -51.72
CA LYS A 516 -7.63 -32.98 -51.42
C LYS A 516 -7.07 -32.36 -50.12
N THR A 517 -6.54 -33.19 -49.24
CA THR A 517 -5.90 -32.78 -47.99
C THR A 517 -4.47 -32.30 -48.24
N GLN A 518 -3.85 -32.67 -49.37
CA GLN A 518 -2.46 -32.37 -49.69
C GLN A 518 -2.25 -30.90 -50.12
N ASP A 519 -3.20 -30.29 -50.82
CA ASP A 519 -3.11 -28.87 -51.22
C ASP A 519 -3.36 -27.92 -50.04
N VAL A 520 -4.30 -28.28 -49.17
CA VAL A 520 -4.51 -27.63 -47.87
C VAL A 520 -3.29 -27.83 -46.96
N PHE A 521 -2.69 -29.02 -46.99
CA PHE A 521 -1.43 -29.33 -46.31
C PHE A 521 -0.27 -28.46 -46.82
N ASN A 522 -0.11 -28.28 -48.13
CA ASN A 522 0.97 -27.45 -48.69
C ASN A 522 0.84 -25.98 -48.28
N ALA A 523 -0.38 -25.41 -48.33
CA ALA A 523 -0.65 -24.03 -47.89
C ALA A 523 -0.48 -23.83 -46.37
N ILE A 524 -0.73 -24.87 -45.57
CA ILE A 524 -0.53 -24.87 -44.11
C ILE A 524 0.94 -25.10 -43.77
N VAL A 525 1.66 -25.97 -44.48
CA VAL A 525 3.10 -26.20 -44.30
C VAL A 525 3.90 -24.95 -44.66
N GLU A 526 3.51 -24.19 -45.68
CA GLU A 526 4.12 -22.88 -45.96
C GLU A 526 3.92 -21.88 -44.81
N ASN A 527 2.70 -21.76 -44.27
CA ASN A 527 2.41 -20.89 -43.11
C ASN A 527 3.07 -21.37 -41.79
N VAL A 528 3.14 -22.68 -41.57
CA VAL A 528 3.82 -23.30 -40.41
C VAL A 528 5.34 -23.18 -40.57
N ASN A 529 5.89 -23.22 -41.79
CA ASN A 529 7.31 -22.97 -42.03
C ASN A 529 7.68 -21.49 -41.86
N GLU A 530 6.80 -20.55 -42.22
CA GLU A 530 6.93 -19.13 -41.87
C GLU A 530 6.86 -18.90 -40.35
N LYS A 531 5.95 -19.57 -39.63
CA LYS A 531 5.88 -19.55 -38.15
C LYS A 531 7.04 -20.34 -37.50
N SER A 532 7.60 -21.36 -38.15
CA SER A 532 8.80 -22.10 -37.71
C SER A 532 10.07 -21.27 -37.89
N ALA A 533 10.12 -20.39 -38.90
CA ALA A 533 11.12 -19.35 -39.02
C ALA A 533 11.00 -18.34 -37.86
N LEU A 534 9.78 -17.96 -37.46
CA LEU A 534 9.53 -17.13 -36.27
C LEU A 534 9.90 -17.84 -34.96
N ILE A 535 9.62 -19.14 -34.82
CA ILE A 535 10.05 -19.98 -33.68
C ILE A 535 11.57 -20.18 -33.67
N LYS A 536 12.22 -20.28 -34.84
CA LYS A 536 13.69 -20.25 -34.97
C LYS A 536 14.25 -18.87 -34.60
N LEU A 537 13.57 -17.79 -34.95
CA LEU A 537 13.97 -16.41 -34.62
C LEU A 537 13.79 -16.14 -33.11
N VAL A 538 12.71 -16.65 -32.51
CA VAL A 538 12.46 -16.66 -31.06
C VAL A 538 13.45 -17.60 -30.34
N ARG A 539 13.77 -18.78 -30.88
CA ARG A 539 14.82 -19.67 -30.34
C ARG A 539 16.21 -19.02 -30.44
N ASN A 540 16.53 -18.33 -31.53
CA ASN A 540 17.80 -17.63 -31.72
C ASN A 540 17.90 -16.38 -30.84
N GLU A 541 16.81 -15.64 -30.62
CA GLU A 541 16.74 -14.54 -29.64
C GLU A 541 16.81 -15.05 -28.19
N ILE A 542 16.24 -16.21 -27.88
CA ILE A 542 16.37 -16.90 -26.57
C ILE A 542 17.79 -17.43 -26.35
N LEU A 543 18.45 -17.91 -27.40
CA LEU A 543 19.85 -18.37 -27.38
C LEU A 543 20.83 -17.19 -27.25
N ALA A 544 20.55 -16.07 -27.93
CA ALA A 544 21.31 -14.82 -27.82
C ALA A 544 21.16 -14.14 -26.45
N ALA A 545 20.13 -14.49 -25.67
CA ALA A 545 19.81 -13.90 -24.36
C ALA A 545 20.42 -14.62 -23.13
N GLY A 546 21.40 -15.52 -23.31
CA GLY A 546 22.22 -16.05 -22.21
C GLY A 546 21.83 -17.44 -21.71
N ALA A 547 22.36 -18.49 -22.37
CA ALA A 547 22.35 -19.87 -21.87
C ALA A 547 23.31 -20.10 -20.69
N TYR A 548 24.32 -19.22 -20.58
CA TYR A 548 25.36 -19.29 -19.55
C TYR A 548 25.51 -17.92 -18.86
N ALA A 549 25.70 -17.91 -17.54
CA ALA A 549 26.14 -16.72 -16.80
C ALA A 549 27.61 -16.88 -16.42
N TYR A 550 28.44 -15.90 -16.78
CA TYR A 550 29.84 -15.91 -16.41
C TYR A 550 30.02 -15.48 -14.94
N ASP A 551 30.55 -16.38 -14.11
CA ASP A 551 30.96 -16.09 -12.72
C ASP A 551 32.40 -15.57 -12.74
N ALA A 552 32.54 -14.26 -12.93
CA ALA A 552 33.83 -13.59 -13.10
C ALA A 552 34.78 -13.75 -11.89
N ASP A 553 34.26 -14.02 -10.69
CA ASP A 553 35.06 -14.22 -9.48
C ASP A 553 35.75 -15.60 -9.48
N ASN A 554 35.18 -16.58 -10.19
CA ASN A 554 35.69 -17.96 -10.27
C ASN A 554 36.17 -18.34 -11.68
N LEU A 555 36.04 -17.43 -12.67
CA LEU A 555 36.41 -17.65 -14.08
C LEU A 555 35.68 -18.84 -14.74
N GLU A 556 34.44 -19.12 -14.32
CA GLU A 556 33.64 -20.26 -14.78
C GLU A 556 32.36 -19.78 -15.44
N TYR A 557 31.86 -20.55 -16.42
CA TYR A 557 30.50 -20.35 -16.93
C TYR A 557 29.54 -21.23 -16.14
N ILE A 558 28.47 -20.62 -15.63
CA ILE A 558 27.38 -21.34 -14.98
C ILE A 558 26.31 -21.58 -16.03
N ASP A 559 26.04 -22.86 -16.31
CA ASP A 559 24.91 -23.27 -17.12
C ASP A 559 23.61 -22.90 -16.39
N LEU A 560 22.80 -22.03 -16.99
CA LEU A 560 21.56 -21.52 -16.39
C LEU A 560 20.38 -22.51 -16.48
N GLU A 561 20.57 -23.65 -17.14
CA GLU A 561 19.63 -24.79 -17.26
C GLU A 561 19.92 -25.88 -16.21
N THR A 562 21.19 -26.23 -16.01
CA THR A 562 21.58 -27.35 -15.11
C THR A 562 22.19 -26.91 -13.78
N ASN A 563 22.59 -25.65 -13.64
CA ASN A 563 23.37 -25.11 -12.52
C ASN A 563 24.76 -25.79 -12.38
N GLU A 564 25.22 -26.49 -13.43
CA GLU A 564 26.57 -27.03 -13.51
C GLU A 564 27.57 -25.91 -13.82
N ARG A 565 28.77 -26.03 -13.24
CA ARG A 565 29.86 -25.11 -13.51
C ARG A 565 30.76 -25.69 -14.57
N LEU A 566 30.98 -24.91 -15.61
CA LEU A 566 31.83 -25.24 -16.74
C LEU A 566 33.14 -24.48 -16.58
N GLU A 567 34.23 -25.24 -16.46
CA GLU A 567 35.58 -24.73 -16.43
C GLU A 567 35.97 -24.23 -17.83
N VAL A 568 36.57 -23.04 -17.93
CA VAL A 568 37.00 -22.49 -19.23
C VAL A 568 38.31 -23.17 -19.63
N ILE A 569 38.20 -24.18 -20.49
CA ILE A 569 39.36 -25.00 -20.89
C ILE A 569 40.19 -24.33 -21.99
N ALA A 570 39.59 -23.44 -22.79
CA ALA A 570 40.27 -22.48 -23.67
C ALA A 570 39.29 -21.42 -24.22
N THR A 571 39.78 -20.20 -24.45
CA THR A 571 39.11 -19.17 -25.25
C THR A 571 39.78 -19.09 -26.62
N ILE A 572 39.01 -19.22 -27.69
CA ILE A 572 39.50 -18.99 -29.06
C ILE A 572 39.19 -17.53 -29.39
N GLU A 573 40.25 -16.76 -29.69
CA GLU A 573 40.17 -15.35 -30.12
C GLU A 573 39.43 -15.17 -31.45
#